data_AF-A0A7V0MZL8-F1
#
_entry.id   AF-A0A7V0MZL8-F1
#
_cell.length_a   1.000
_cell.length_b   1.000
_cell.length_c   1.000
_cell.angle_alpha   90.00
_cell.angle_beta   90.00
_cell.angle_gamma   90.00
#
_symmetry.space_group_name_H-M   'P 1'
#
loop_
_entity.id
_entity.type
_entity.pdbx_description
1 polymer ?
#
loop_
_entity_poly.entity_id
_entity_poly.type
_entity_poly.pdbx_seq_one_letter_code
_entity_poly.pdbx_strand_id
1 'polypeptide(L)'
;MKRYLKSSVLVIIVGIVIGSFIPGTSFAITGREIIEKVNSHPEPSGTQGKLVMRLISRTGGVRERVLQSYSKTTKEGLEKRYVKFIEPADVAGTSFLTLEQKKGSDLQYLYLPVLHKVRRIEASGKK
;
A
#
# COMPACT_ATOMS: atom_id res chain seq x y z
N MET A 1 -65.17 31.40 -1.61
CA MET A 1 -64.55 30.06 -1.46
C MET A 1 -63.19 29.89 -2.15
N LYS A 2 -62.99 30.28 -3.43
CA LYS A 2 -61.71 30.07 -4.15
C LYS A 2 -60.46 30.77 -3.55
N ARG A 3 -60.62 31.88 -2.80
CA ARG A 3 -59.49 32.63 -2.19
C ARG A 3 -58.82 31.89 -1.02
N TYR A 4 -59.62 31.19 -0.21
CA TYR A 4 -59.12 30.37 0.90
C TYR A 4 -58.44 29.09 0.40
N LEU A 5 -58.96 28.48 -0.67
CA LEU A 5 -58.37 27.30 -1.30
C LEU A 5 -56.99 27.58 -1.91
N LYS A 6 -56.80 28.76 -2.55
CA LYS A 6 -55.49 29.19 -3.06
C LYS A 6 -54.47 29.47 -1.95
N SER A 7 -54.93 30.03 -0.82
CA SER A 7 -54.08 30.32 0.35
C SER A 7 -53.64 29.04 1.05
N SER A 8 -54.52 28.04 1.19
CA SER A 8 -54.17 26.73 1.76
C SER A 8 -53.20 25.95 0.87
N VAL A 9 -53.39 26.00 -0.46
CA VAL A 9 -52.44 25.37 -1.42
C VAL A 9 -51.08 26.06 -1.39
N LEU A 10 -51.03 27.39 -1.27
CA LEU A 10 -49.78 28.14 -1.13
C LEU A 10 -49.02 27.76 0.15
N VAL A 11 -49.73 27.62 1.28
CA VAL A 11 -49.14 27.20 2.56
C VAL A 11 -48.59 25.77 2.49
N ILE A 12 -49.29 24.86 1.81
CA ILE A 12 -48.82 23.48 1.61
C ILE A 12 -47.57 23.45 0.71
N ILE A 13 -47.55 24.23 -0.37
CA ILE A 13 -46.38 24.32 -1.27
C ILE A 13 -45.18 24.92 -0.54
N VAL A 14 -45.37 25.98 0.25
CA VAL A 14 -44.31 26.58 1.08
C VAL A 14 -43.81 25.60 2.14
N GLY A 15 -44.70 24.81 2.76
CA GLY A 15 -44.33 23.74 3.70
C GLY A 15 -43.50 22.63 3.06
N ILE A 16 -43.80 22.23 1.82
CA ILE A 16 -43.04 21.22 1.07
C ILE A 16 -41.66 21.75 0.64
N VAL A 17 -41.58 23.03 0.25
CA VAL A 17 -40.32 23.68 -0.13
C VAL A 17 -39.38 23.85 1.08
N ILE A 18 -39.92 24.15 2.27
CA ILE A 18 -39.13 24.23 3.51
C ILE A 18 -38.72 22.85 4.02
N GLY A 19 -39.58 21.83 3.86
CA GLY A 19 -39.27 20.45 4.25
C GLY A 19 -38.24 19.73 3.36
N SER A 20 -37.91 20.29 2.19
CA SER A 20 -36.95 19.70 1.24
C SER A 20 -35.49 20.09 1.50
N PHE A 21 -35.21 20.97 2.47
CA PHE A 21 -33.84 21.35 2.85
C PHE A 21 -33.32 20.43 3.97
N ILE A 22 -33.17 19.14 3.67
CA ILE A 22 -32.38 18.23 4.49
C ILE A 22 -30.94 18.36 3.97
N PRO A 23 -30.03 19.09 4.65
CA PRO A 23 -28.63 19.06 4.28
C PRO A 23 -28.16 17.60 4.42
N GLY A 24 -27.88 16.97 3.28
CA GLY A 24 -27.30 15.63 3.27
C GLY A 24 -25.96 15.68 3.98
N THR A 25 -25.89 15.13 5.18
CA THR A 25 -24.62 14.91 5.87
C THR A 25 -23.89 13.84 5.07
N SER A 26 -22.94 14.26 4.23
CA SER A 26 -22.01 13.35 3.58
C SER A 26 -21.10 12.78 4.67
N PHE A 27 -21.34 11.53 5.06
CA PHE A 27 -20.48 10.79 5.97
C PHE A 27 -19.22 10.35 5.21
N ALA A 28 -18.26 11.26 5.07
CA ALA A 28 -16.94 10.92 4.56
C ALA A 28 -16.14 10.20 5.65
N ILE A 29 -15.63 9.01 5.35
CA ILE A 29 -14.66 8.31 6.20
C ILE A 29 -13.39 9.15 6.33
N THR A 30 -12.85 9.24 7.53
CA THR A 30 -11.61 9.99 7.80
C THR A 30 -10.39 9.20 7.33
N GLY A 31 -9.27 9.89 7.07
CA GLY A 31 -8.00 9.22 6.73
C GLY A 31 -7.51 8.25 7.81
N ARG A 32 -7.83 8.53 9.08
CA ARG A 32 -7.51 7.63 10.21
C ARG A 32 -8.29 6.33 10.12
N GLU A 33 -9.61 6.42 9.95
CA GLU A 33 -10.49 5.25 9.83
C GLU A 33 -10.10 4.35 8.65
N ILE A 34 -9.62 4.95 7.54
CA ILE A 34 -9.09 4.18 6.40
C ILE A 34 -7.87 3.35 6.84
N ILE A 35 -6.89 3.96 7.51
CA ILE A 35 -5.68 3.27 7.95
C ILE A 35 -5.99 2.20 9.00
N GLU A 36 -6.89 2.48 9.94
CA GLU A 36 -7.34 1.49 10.92
C GLU A 36 -7.99 0.29 10.25
N LYS A 37 -8.81 0.52 9.23
CA LYS A 37 -9.44 -0.56 8.46
C LYS A 37 -8.42 -1.40 7.70
N VAL A 38 -7.40 -0.77 7.09
CA VAL A 38 -6.31 -1.49 6.41
C VAL A 38 -5.52 -2.34 7.41
N ASN A 39 -5.13 -1.76 8.56
CA ASN A 39 -4.35 -2.46 9.58
C ASN A 39 -5.13 -3.58 10.29
N SER A 40 -6.46 -3.47 10.36
CA SER A 40 -7.33 -4.51 10.93
C SER A 40 -7.46 -5.74 10.03
N HIS A 41 -7.03 -5.64 8.77
CA HIS A 41 -7.14 -6.75 7.84
C HIS A 41 -6.14 -7.85 8.23
N PRO A 42 -6.58 -9.11 8.39
CA PRO A 42 -5.67 -10.20 8.74
C PRO A 42 -4.63 -10.39 7.65
N GLU A 43 -3.35 -10.22 8.00
CA GLU A 43 -2.25 -10.52 7.08
C GLU A 43 -1.80 -11.98 7.21
N PRO A 44 -1.42 -12.62 6.11
CA PRO A 44 -0.84 -13.96 6.16
C PRO A 44 0.52 -13.92 6.87
N SER A 45 0.80 -14.96 7.67
CA SER A 45 2.09 -15.08 8.39
C SER A 45 3.33 -15.15 7.48
N GLY A 46 3.14 -15.38 6.18
CA GLY A 46 4.17 -15.27 5.18
C GLY A 46 3.60 -15.28 3.77
N THR A 47 4.35 -14.73 2.83
CA THR A 47 3.98 -14.68 1.42
C THR A 47 5.14 -15.15 0.55
N GLN A 48 4.81 -15.63 -0.65
CA GLN A 48 5.80 -15.90 -1.69
C GLN A 48 5.21 -15.52 -3.05
N GLY A 49 6.07 -15.14 -3.98
CA GLY A 49 5.62 -14.79 -5.32
C GLY A 49 6.75 -14.65 -6.33
N LYS A 50 6.42 -14.88 -7.60
CA LYS A 50 7.25 -14.57 -8.76
C LYS A 50 6.83 -13.20 -9.29
N LEU A 51 7.77 -12.27 -9.42
CA LEU A 51 7.53 -10.89 -9.84
C LEU A 51 8.28 -10.59 -11.12
N VAL A 52 7.67 -9.79 -11.99
CA VAL A 52 8.33 -9.20 -13.17
C VAL A 52 8.52 -7.71 -12.88
N MET A 53 9.77 -7.27 -12.85
CA MET A 53 10.16 -5.89 -12.60
C MET A 53 10.67 -5.27 -13.89
N ARG A 54 9.96 -4.24 -14.37
CA ARG A 54 10.33 -3.50 -15.58
C ARG A 54 10.83 -2.12 -15.21
N LEU A 55 12.11 -1.85 -15.46
CA LEU A 55 12.73 -0.54 -15.28
C LEU A 55 12.77 0.17 -16.63
N ILE A 56 12.06 1.29 -16.71
CA ILE A 56 11.99 2.13 -17.91
C ILE A 56 12.83 3.39 -17.64
N SER A 57 13.87 3.61 -18.43
CA SER A 57 14.70 4.81 -18.32
C SER A 57 14.00 6.02 -18.92
N ARG A 58 14.47 7.23 -18.57
CA ARG A 58 13.97 8.48 -19.15
C ARG A 58 14.08 8.52 -20.69
N THR A 59 15.07 7.82 -21.25
CA THR A 59 15.29 7.73 -22.71
C THR A 59 14.46 6.62 -23.38
N GLY A 60 13.60 5.91 -22.64
CA GLY A 60 12.74 4.83 -23.15
C GLY A 60 13.38 3.44 -23.13
N GLY A 61 14.62 3.30 -22.63
CA GLY A 61 15.27 2.00 -22.51
C GLY A 61 14.59 1.13 -21.45
N VAL A 62 14.29 -0.12 -21.79
CA VAL A 62 13.60 -1.05 -20.89
C VAL A 62 14.55 -2.14 -20.44
N ARG A 63 14.61 -2.37 -19.13
CA ARG A 63 15.23 -3.57 -18.54
C ARG A 63 14.18 -4.34 -17.77
N GLU A 64 14.04 -5.62 -18.06
CA GLU A 64 13.14 -6.51 -17.35
C GLU A 64 13.93 -7.49 -16.48
N ARG A 65 13.43 -7.75 -15.28
CA ARG A 65 14.00 -8.72 -14.35
C ARG A 65 12.89 -9.57 -13.76
N VAL A 66 13.18 -10.85 -13.57
CA VAL A 66 12.28 -11.78 -12.90
C VAL A 66 12.84 -12.06 -11.51
N LEU A 67 12.00 -11.93 -10.49
CA LEU A 67 12.39 -12.12 -9.10
C LEU A 67 11.51 -13.18 -8.44
N GLN A 68 12.08 -13.93 -7.52
CA GLN A 68 11.34 -14.71 -6.55
C GLN A 68 11.43 -13.98 -5.19
N SER A 69 10.29 -13.69 -4.60
CA SER A 69 10.19 -13.04 -3.29
C SER A 69 9.58 -13.98 -2.26
N TYR A 70 10.03 -13.84 -1.02
CA TYR A 70 9.49 -14.49 0.17
C TYR A 70 9.44 -13.46 1.30
N SER A 71 8.34 -13.42 2.03
CA SER A 71 8.24 -12.70 3.30
C SER A 71 7.69 -13.61 4.39
N LYS A 72 8.10 -13.35 5.63
CA LYS A 72 7.56 -14.03 6.80
C LYS A 72 7.59 -13.11 8.01
N THR A 73 6.48 -13.06 8.73
CA THR A 73 6.38 -12.41 10.02
C THR A 73 6.78 -13.41 11.11
N THR A 74 7.71 -13.01 11.96
CA THR A 74 8.16 -13.81 13.10
C THR A 74 7.12 -13.83 14.22
N LYS A 75 7.28 -14.72 15.19
CA LYS A 75 6.43 -14.75 16.40
C LYS A 75 6.48 -13.43 17.20
N GLU A 76 7.54 -12.66 17.00
CA GLU A 76 7.78 -11.37 17.67
C GLU A 76 7.19 -10.19 16.88
N GLY A 77 6.48 -10.45 15.78
CA GLY A 77 5.89 -9.43 14.92
C GLY A 77 6.85 -8.81 13.91
N LEU A 78 8.12 -9.22 13.87
CA LEU A 78 9.13 -8.67 12.96
C LEU A 78 9.09 -9.37 11.59
N GLU A 79 9.24 -8.60 10.52
CA GLU A 79 9.29 -9.09 9.16
C GLU A 79 10.70 -9.55 8.73
N LYS A 80 10.75 -10.68 8.03
CA LYS A 80 11.90 -11.14 7.26
C LYS A 80 11.54 -11.20 5.79
N ARG A 81 12.35 -10.59 4.93
CA ARG A 81 12.12 -10.58 3.48
C ARG A 81 13.35 -11.08 2.74
N TYR A 82 13.15 -12.00 1.81
CA TYR A 82 14.19 -12.52 0.92
C TYR A 82 13.75 -12.37 -0.54
N VAL A 83 14.60 -11.76 -1.34
CA VAL A 83 14.36 -11.56 -2.78
C VAL A 83 15.54 -12.11 -3.56
N LYS A 84 15.28 -12.95 -4.55
CA LYS A 84 16.29 -13.52 -5.45
C LYS A 84 15.98 -13.17 -6.89
N PHE A 85 16.99 -12.67 -7.60
CA PHE A 85 16.92 -12.45 -9.04
C PHE A 85 17.06 -13.80 -9.76
N ILE A 86 16.10 -14.09 -10.63
CA ILE A 86 16.03 -15.32 -11.43
C ILE A 86 16.49 -15.03 -12.87
N GLU A 87 16.06 -13.90 -13.43
CA GLU A 87 16.42 -13.47 -14.78
C GLU A 87 16.65 -11.94 -14.82
N PRO A 88 17.48 -11.44 -15.74
CA PRO A 88 18.31 -12.17 -16.71
C PRO A 88 19.58 -12.81 -16.10
N ALA A 89 20.34 -13.54 -16.92
CA ALA A 89 21.53 -14.28 -16.49
C ALA A 89 22.64 -13.40 -15.86
N ASP A 90 22.72 -12.12 -16.24
CA ASP A 90 23.67 -11.14 -15.73
C ASP A 90 23.47 -10.81 -14.23
N VAL A 91 22.24 -10.96 -13.73
CA VAL A 91 21.88 -10.71 -12.33
C VAL A 91 21.38 -11.96 -11.61
N ALA A 92 21.17 -13.06 -12.33
CA ALA A 92 20.65 -14.31 -11.80
C ALA A 92 21.47 -14.78 -10.59
N GLY A 93 20.77 -15.12 -9.50
CA GLY A 93 21.38 -15.54 -8.24
C GLY A 93 21.74 -14.40 -7.28
N THR A 94 21.79 -13.14 -7.75
CA THR A 94 21.85 -11.98 -6.86
C THR A 94 20.65 -12.04 -5.92
N SER A 95 20.87 -11.80 -4.63
CA SER A 95 19.77 -11.81 -3.68
C SER A 95 19.94 -10.80 -2.56
N PHE A 96 18.79 -10.39 -2.01
CA PHE A 96 18.68 -9.45 -0.91
C PHE A 96 17.98 -10.13 0.26
N LEU A 97 18.51 -9.90 1.46
CA LEU A 97 17.87 -10.28 2.72
C LEU A 97 17.65 -9.03 3.54
N THR A 98 16.41 -8.81 3.98
CA THR A 98 16.04 -7.75 4.91
C THR A 98 15.49 -8.38 6.19
N LEU A 99 16.02 -7.96 7.33
CA LEU A 99 15.58 -8.38 8.65
C LEU A 99 15.17 -7.14 9.43
N GLU A 100 13.87 -7.00 9.68
CA GLU A 100 13.35 -5.93 10.53
C GLU A 100 13.92 -6.06 11.95
N GLN A 101 14.27 -4.92 12.55
CA GLN A 101 14.79 -4.86 13.92
C GLN A 101 13.78 -4.16 14.83
N LYS A 102 13.59 -4.67 16.05
CA LYS A 102 12.74 -4.02 17.07
C LYS A 102 13.16 -2.58 17.37
N LYS A 103 14.46 -2.29 17.25
CA LYS A 103 15.06 -0.99 17.51
C LYS A 103 16.16 -0.74 16.49
N GLY A 104 16.29 0.49 16.05
CA GLY A 104 17.27 0.89 15.06
C GLY A 104 16.81 0.58 13.64
N SER A 105 17.75 0.60 12.71
CA SER A 105 17.47 0.36 11.30
C SER A 105 17.53 -1.12 10.95
N ASP A 106 16.75 -1.50 9.95
CA ASP A 106 16.73 -2.86 9.43
C ASP A 106 18.12 -3.32 8.98
N LEU A 107 18.38 -4.61 9.16
CA LEU A 107 19.59 -5.23 8.63
C LEU A 107 19.32 -5.64 7.18
N GLN A 108 20.16 -5.16 6.27
CA GLN A 108 20.07 -5.49 4.86
C GLN A 108 21.37 -6.13 4.38
N TYR A 109 21.24 -7.22 3.64
CA TYR A 109 22.36 -7.95 3.05
C TYR A 109 22.14 -8.13 1.56
N LEU A 110 23.22 -7.98 0.80
CA LEU A 110 23.30 -8.26 -0.62
C LEU A 110 24.26 -9.44 -0.83
N TYR A 111 23.77 -10.51 -1.44
CA TYR A 111 24.59 -11.60 -1.92
C TYR A 111 24.90 -11.42 -3.40
N LEU A 112 26.19 -11.45 -3.75
CA LEU A 112 26.69 -11.39 -5.11
C LEU A 112 27.26 -12.76 -5.51
N PRO A 113 26.59 -13.52 -6.39
CA PRO A 113 26.96 -14.90 -6.71
C PRO A 113 28.33 -14.98 -7.38
N VAL A 114 28.65 -14.06 -8.28
CA VAL A 114 29.94 -14.02 -9.01
C VAL A 114 31.13 -13.89 -8.08
N LEU A 115 30.95 -13.23 -6.93
CA LEU A 115 32.01 -13.02 -5.95
C LEU A 115 31.93 -14.02 -4.79
N HIS A 116 30.87 -14.83 -4.71
CA HIS A 116 30.49 -15.61 -3.54
C HIS A 116 30.55 -14.81 -2.24
N LYS A 117 30.20 -13.51 -2.29
CA LYS A 117 30.31 -12.59 -1.16
C LYS A 117 28.95 -12.09 -0.72
N VAL A 118 28.80 -12.00 0.61
CA VAL A 118 27.72 -11.28 1.27
C VAL A 118 28.26 -9.93 1.69
N ARG A 119 27.55 -8.86 1.34
CA ARG A 119 27.84 -7.50 1.78
C ARG A 119 26.67 -6.98 2.59
N ARG A 120 26.96 -6.39 3.76
CA ARG A 120 25.97 -5.61 4.50
C ARG A 120 25.73 -4.29 3.79
N ILE A 121 24.47 -3.94 3.60
CA ILE A 121 24.05 -2.61 3.18
C ILE A 121 23.80 -1.84 4.47
N GLU A 122 24.66 -0.87 4.75
CA GLU A 122 24.44 0.04 5.87
C GLU A 122 23.13 0.77 5.63
N ALA A 123 22.32 0.91 6.70
CA ALA A 123 21.16 1.77 6.64
C ALA A 123 21.65 3.15 6.24
N SER A 124 21.18 3.65 5.09
CA SER A 124 21.48 5.02 4.69
C SER A 124 20.96 5.90 5.83
N GLY A 125 21.90 6.51 6.56
CA GLY A 125 21.57 7.56 7.50
C GLY A 125 20.82 8.62 6.70
N LYS A 126 19.50 8.68 6.86
CA LYS A 126 18.70 9.83 6.45
C LYS A 126 19.40 11.05 7.07
N LYS A 127 20.08 11.83 6.25
CA LYS A 127 20.26 13.26 6.52
C LYS A 127 18.96 13.96 6.14
#